data_AF-A0A3D4UMJ7-F1
#
_entry.id   AF-A0A3D4UMJ7-F1
#
_cell.length_a   1.000
_cell.length_b   1.000
_cell.length_c   1.000
_cell.angle_alpha   90.00
_cell.angle_beta   90.00
_cell.angle_gamma   90.00
#
_symmetry.space_group_name_H-M   'P 1'
#
loop_
_entity.id
_entity.type
_entity.pdbx_description
1 polymer ?
#
loop_
_entity_poly.entity_id
_entity_poly.type
_entity_poly.pdbx_seq_one_letter_code
_entity_poly.pdbx_strand_id
1 'polypeptide(L)'
;MSAISQPSPNDQHSRIYEPDQDGNLVAMGGQSNGAQAPGPSLTAIHGALRAFITHDAYPCVGAKSALNKKSYRLAQYQSMGDVESIRACTADVQWFAQAADTIDQQAATFIAV
;
A
#
# COMPACT_ATOMS: atom_id res chain seq x y z
N MET A 1 16.37 0.33 18.56
CA MET A 1 14.96 0.25 18.12
C MET A 1 14.56 1.65 17.67
N SER A 2 14.78 1.96 16.40
CA SER A 2 14.40 3.26 15.84
C SER A 2 12.93 3.16 15.42
N ALA A 3 12.09 4.02 15.98
CA ALA A 3 10.71 4.16 15.54
C ALA A 3 10.73 4.63 14.08
N ILE A 4 10.12 3.87 13.17
CA ILE A 4 9.90 4.30 11.80
C ILE A 4 8.91 5.46 11.89
N SER A 5 9.38 6.67 11.61
CA SER A 5 8.53 7.86 11.57
C SER A 5 7.42 7.64 10.55
N GLN A 6 6.18 7.86 10.97
CA GLN A 6 5.00 7.83 10.11
C GLN A 6 5.11 8.91 9.01
N PRO A 7 4.48 8.72 7.84
CA PRO A 7 4.46 9.73 6.79
C PRO A 7 3.93 11.07 7.31
N SER A 8 4.58 12.16 6.89
CA SER A 8 4.34 13.52 7.39
C SER A 8 2.92 14.01 7.08
N PRO A 9 2.19 14.60 8.03
CA PRO A 9 0.73 14.79 7.94
C PRO A 9 0.24 15.97 7.07
N ASN A 10 1.08 16.65 6.29
CA ASN A 10 0.74 18.03 5.88
C ASN A 10 0.29 18.29 4.44
N ASP A 11 -0.02 17.27 3.63
CA ASP A 11 -0.87 17.41 2.43
C ASP A 11 -1.37 16.00 2.03
N GLN A 12 -2.67 15.69 2.23
CA GLN A 12 -3.25 14.35 2.01
C GLN A 12 -3.36 13.97 0.51
N HIS A 13 -2.26 14.00 -0.25
CA HIS A 13 -2.24 13.54 -1.64
C HIS A 13 -2.18 12.02 -1.77
N SER A 14 -1.93 11.30 -0.67
CA SER A 14 -1.89 9.85 -0.65
C SER A 14 -2.45 9.25 0.65
N ARG A 15 -2.87 7.99 0.57
CA ARG A 15 -3.26 7.16 1.72
C ARG A 15 -2.73 5.75 1.55
N ILE A 16 -2.06 5.23 2.58
CA ILE A 16 -1.48 3.88 2.55
C ILE A 16 -2.37 2.91 3.32
N TYR A 17 -2.62 1.75 2.70
CA TYR A 17 -3.41 0.67 3.24
C TYR A 17 -2.58 -0.61 3.35
N GLU A 18 -2.90 -1.43 4.35
CA GLU A 18 -2.36 -2.76 4.51
C GLU A 18 -3.46 -3.83 4.43
N PRO A 19 -3.14 -5.04 3.95
CA PRO A 19 -4.05 -6.18 4.04
C PRO A 19 -4.22 -6.66 5.49
N ASP A 20 -5.45 -6.93 5.89
CA ASP A 20 -5.77 -7.68 7.11
C ASP A 20 -5.60 -9.20 6.93
N GLN A 21 -6.06 -9.98 7.93
CA GLN A 21 -5.98 -11.44 7.90
C GLN A 21 -6.85 -12.08 6.80
N ASP A 22 -7.89 -11.42 6.34
CA ASP A 22 -8.75 -11.88 5.23
C ASP A 22 -8.28 -11.31 3.88
N GLY A 23 -7.24 -10.46 3.93
CA GLY A 23 -6.68 -9.75 2.80
C GLY A 23 -7.52 -8.56 2.37
N ASN A 24 -8.42 -8.03 3.20
CA ASN A 24 -9.10 -6.75 2.95
C ASN A 24 -8.19 -5.59 3.33
N LEU A 25 -8.34 -4.45 2.66
CA LEU A 25 -7.53 -3.27 2.97
C LEU A 25 -8.03 -2.55 4.23
N VAL A 26 -7.09 -2.27 5.13
CA VAL A 26 -7.27 -1.41 6.29
C VAL A 26 -6.28 -0.25 6.21
N ALA A 27 -6.72 0.96 6.58
CA ALA A 27 -5.86 2.13 6.54
C ALA A 27 -4.73 2.01 7.57
N MET A 28 -3.49 2.26 7.15
CA MET A 28 -2.37 2.37 8.07
C MET A 28 -2.45 3.72 8.78
N GLY A 29 -2.70 3.70 10.09
CA GLY A 29 -2.96 4.91 10.87
C GLY A 29 -1.81 5.91 10.85
N GLY A 30 -2.05 7.08 10.25
CA GLY A 30 -1.41 8.35 10.61
C GLY A 30 -2.47 9.25 11.23
N GLN A 31 -2.18 9.89 12.37
CA GLN A 31 -3.12 10.71 13.13
C GLN A 31 -3.62 11.92 12.31
N SER A 32 -4.75 11.77 11.62
CA SER A 32 -5.64 12.89 11.26
C SER A 32 -7.03 12.33 10.92
N ASN A 33 -8.02 12.60 11.78
CA ASN A 33 -9.45 12.35 11.59
C ASN A 33 -9.86 11.00 10.97
N GLY A 34 -9.82 9.94 11.79
CA GLY A 34 -10.50 8.67 11.55
C GLY A 34 -9.72 7.71 10.66
N ALA A 35 -9.60 6.46 11.10
CA ALA A 35 -9.26 5.36 10.21
C ALA A 35 -10.37 5.21 9.17
N GLN A 36 -10.26 5.98 8.08
CA GLN A 36 -11.24 5.94 7.00
C GLN A 36 -11.06 4.61 6.26
N ALA A 37 -12.09 3.77 6.29
CA ALA A 37 -12.13 2.56 5.47
C ALA A 37 -11.88 2.90 4.00
N PRO A 38 -11.26 1.99 3.22
CA PRO A 38 -11.09 2.18 1.79
C PRO A 38 -12.45 2.49 1.14
N GLY A 39 -12.47 3.52 0.28
CA GLY A 39 -13.67 3.83 -0.50
C GLY A 39 -13.99 2.71 -1.50
N PRO A 40 -15.24 2.62 -1.98
CA PRO A 40 -15.68 1.52 -2.85
C PRO A 40 -14.86 1.37 -4.14
N SER A 41 -14.36 2.48 -4.70
CA SER A 41 -13.45 2.46 -5.86
C SER A 41 -12.15 1.72 -5.54
N LEU A 42 -11.53 2.01 -4.39
CA LEU A 42 -10.28 1.38 -3.99
C LEU A 42 -10.48 -0.11 -3.70
N THR A 43 -11.58 -0.47 -3.04
CA THR A 43 -11.95 -1.88 -2.83
C THR A 43 -12.12 -2.63 -4.15
N ALA A 44 -12.74 -2.00 -5.16
CA ALA A 44 -12.89 -2.59 -6.49
C ALA A 44 -11.54 -2.75 -7.22
N ILE A 45 -10.68 -1.72 -7.19
CA ILE A 45 -9.33 -1.76 -7.77
C ILE A 45 -8.52 -2.90 -7.13
N HIS A 46 -8.57 -2.99 -5.80
CA HIS A 46 -7.88 -4.03 -5.05
C HIS A 46 -8.41 -5.43 -5.35
N GLY A 47 -9.72 -5.60 -5.44
CA GLY A 47 -10.35 -6.86 -5.83
C GLY A 47 -9.94 -7.30 -7.23
N ALA A 48 -9.95 -6.37 -8.21
CA ALA A 48 -9.51 -6.64 -9.58
C ALA A 48 -8.02 -7.02 -9.64
N LEU A 49 -7.17 -6.30 -8.90
CA LEU A 49 -5.74 -6.60 -8.79
C LEU A 49 -5.49 -8.00 -8.20
N ARG A 50 -6.18 -8.34 -7.10
CA ARG A 50 -6.09 -9.66 -6.48
C ARG A 50 -6.50 -10.75 -7.46
N ALA A 51 -7.68 -10.61 -8.08
CA ALA A 51 -8.18 -11.58 -9.04
C ALA A 51 -7.21 -11.80 -10.20
N PHE A 52 -6.64 -10.73 -10.75
CA PHE A 52 -5.65 -10.79 -11.82
C PHE A 52 -4.38 -11.55 -11.40
N ILE A 53 -3.80 -11.20 -10.24
CA ILE A 53 -2.56 -11.82 -9.76
C ILE A 53 -2.78 -13.29 -9.38
N THR A 54 -3.93 -13.63 -8.79
CA THR A 54 -4.23 -15.02 -8.39
C THR A 54 -4.59 -15.93 -9.55
N HIS A 55 -4.87 -15.38 -10.73
CA HIS A 55 -5.21 -16.17 -11.90
C HIS A 55 -4.05 -17.13 -12.28
N ASP A 56 -4.38 -18.35 -12.69
CA ASP A 56 -3.38 -19.39 -12.99
C ASP A 56 -2.44 -18.97 -14.14
N ALA A 57 -3.00 -18.31 -15.15
CA ALA A 57 -2.24 -17.79 -16.29
C ALA A 57 -1.29 -16.63 -15.95
N TYR A 58 -1.39 -16.01 -14.77
CA TYR A 58 -0.47 -14.96 -14.36
C TYR A 58 0.82 -15.57 -13.74
N PRO A 59 2.00 -15.45 -14.38
CA PRO A 59 3.16 -16.27 -14.02
C PRO A 59 4.04 -15.68 -12.91
N CYS A 60 3.76 -14.44 -12.44
CA CYS A 60 4.66 -13.74 -11.52
C CYS A 60 4.56 -14.30 -10.09
N VAL A 61 5.50 -15.17 -9.74
CA VAL A 61 5.61 -15.77 -8.40
C VAL A 61 5.80 -14.71 -7.31
N GLY A 62 6.54 -13.64 -7.58
CA GLY A 62 6.77 -12.56 -6.62
C GLY A 62 5.48 -11.86 -6.20
N ALA A 63 4.65 -11.47 -7.17
CA ALA A 63 3.35 -10.85 -6.91
C ALA A 63 2.37 -11.81 -6.20
N LYS A 64 2.34 -13.09 -6.61
CA LYS A 64 1.55 -14.13 -5.92
C LYS A 64 2.01 -14.29 -4.47
N SER A 65 3.32 -14.33 -4.24
CA SER A 65 3.91 -14.40 -2.90
C SER A 65 3.52 -13.19 -2.05
N ALA A 66 3.60 -11.97 -2.60
CA ALA A 66 3.22 -10.75 -1.88
C ALA A 66 1.76 -10.79 -1.42
N LEU A 67 0.83 -11.23 -2.27
CA LEU A 67 -0.58 -11.39 -1.89
C LEU A 67 -0.79 -12.48 -0.84
N ASN A 68 -0.20 -13.66 -1.03
CA ASN A 68 -0.37 -14.80 -0.14
C ASN A 68 0.20 -14.54 1.26
N LYS A 69 1.36 -13.87 1.33
CA LYS A 69 2.02 -13.48 2.57
C LYS A 69 1.48 -12.19 3.17
N LYS A 70 0.62 -11.46 2.45
CA LYS A 70 0.12 -10.12 2.85
C LYS A 70 1.27 -9.11 3.05
N SER A 71 2.40 -9.32 2.39
CA SER A 71 3.62 -8.51 2.52
C SER A 71 3.62 -7.34 1.54
N TYR A 72 2.49 -6.65 1.41
CA TYR A 72 2.37 -5.47 0.54
C TYR A 72 1.71 -4.29 1.23
N ARG A 73 1.96 -3.10 0.69
CA ARG A 73 1.24 -1.87 1.01
C ARG A 73 0.70 -1.26 -0.26
N LEU A 74 -0.53 -0.79 -0.19
CA LEU A 74 -1.22 -0.17 -1.31
C LEU A 74 -1.44 1.31 -0.99
N ALA A 75 -0.76 2.18 -1.72
CA ALA A 75 -0.91 3.62 -1.62
C ALA A 75 -1.87 4.11 -2.70
N GLN A 76 -2.95 4.77 -2.27
CA GLN A 76 -3.91 5.43 -3.13
C GLN A 76 -3.54 6.91 -3.25
N TYR A 77 -3.41 7.42 -4.47
CA TYR A 77 -3.20 8.83 -4.77
C TYR A 77 -4.46 9.45 -5.35
N GLN A 78 -4.67 10.75 -5.11
CA GLN A 78 -5.82 11.46 -5.68
C GLN A 78 -5.74 11.56 -7.22
N SER A 79 -4.53 11.74 -7.73
CA SER A 79 -4.16 11.81 -9.13
C SER A 79 -2.76 11.24 -9.32
N MET A 80 -2.41 10.87 -10.55
CA MET A 80 -1.07 10.40 -10.91
C MET A 80 -0.50 11.25 -12.04
N GLY A 81 0.82 11.49 -11.98
CA GLY A 81 1.57 12.15 -13.04
C GLY A 81 1.71 13.66 -12.87
N ASP A 82 1.15 14.23 -11.79
CA ASP A 82 1.41 15.61 -11.38
C ASP A 82 2.55 15.69 -10.34
N VAL A 83 3.06 16.90 -10.12
CA VAL A 83 4.20 17.15 -9.22
C VAL A 83 3.90 16.78 -7.76
N GLU A 84 2.66 16.95 -7.32
CA GLU A 84 2.24 16.67 -5.95
C GLU A 84 2.17 15.16 -5.70
N SER A 85 1.59 14.40 -6.63
CA SER A 85 1.53 12.94 -6.62
C SER A 85 2.92 12.30 -6.65
N ILE A 86 3.86 12.86 -7.42
CA ILE A 86 5.26 12.38 -7.47
C ILE A 86 5.96 12.65 -6.14
N ARG A 87 5.78 13.84 -5.55
CA ARG A 87 6.35 14.18 -4.24
C ARG A 87 5.82 13.25 -3.16
N ALA A 88 4.50 13.05 -3.11
CA ALA A 88 3.87 12.13 -2.17
C ALA A 88 4.38 10.70 -2.36
N CYS A 89 4.41 10.19 -3.60
CA CYS A 89 4.89 8.85 -3.89
C CYS A 89 6.36 8.65 -3.51
N THR A 90 7.20 9.66 -3.70
CA THR A 90 8.60 9.60 -3.27
C THR A 90 8.72 9.46 -1.74
N ALA A 91 7.94 10.25 -0.99
CA ALA A 91 7.91 10.17 0.46
C ALA A 91 7.37 8.81 0.96
N ASP A 92 6.32 8.30 0.32
CA ASP A 92 5.71 7.02 0.66
C ASP A 92 6.62 5.83 0.36
N VAL A 93 7.33 5.85 -0.79
CA VAL A 93 8.34 4.84 -1.13
C VAL A 93 9.52 4.90 -0.17
N GLN A 94 9.97 6.10 0.23
CA GLN A 94 11.03 6.24 1.23
C GLN A 94 10.62 5.66 2.58
N TRP A 95 9.40 5.96 3.05
CA TRP A 95 8.85 5.36 4.25
C TRP A 95 8.77 3.84 4.13
N PHE A 96 8.25 3.35 2.99
CA PHE A 96 8.09 1.92 2.75
C PHE A 96 9.45 1.19 2.77
N ALA A 97 10.47 1.78 2.16
CA ALA A 97 11.82 1.22 2.15
C ALA A 97 12.40 1.08 3.57
N GLN A 98 12.09 2.01 4.48
CA GLN A 98 12.49 1.94 5.89
C GLN A 98 11.67 0.91 6.68
N ALA A 99 10.43 0.65 6.26
CA ALA A 99 9.51 -0.30 6.91
C ALA A 99 9.57 -1.72 6.35
N ALA A 100 10.22 -1.94 5.20
CA ALA A 100 10.16 -3.19 4.43
C ALA A 100 10.49 -4.43 5.27
N ASP A 101 11.57 -4.40 6.05
CA ASP A 101 12.01 -5.53 6.90
C ASP A 101 11.01 -5.86 8.02
N THR A 102 10.23 -4.87 8.46
CA THR A 102 9.16 -5.06 9.45
C THR A 102 7.91 -5.65 8.81
N ILE A 103 7.70 -5.41 7.52
CA ILE A 103 6.58 -5.96 6.74
C ILE A 103 6.86 -7.44 6.40
N ASP A 104 8.02 -7.75 5.84
CA ASP A 104 8.52 -9.10 5.58
C ASP A 104 10.05 -9.05 5.40
N GLN A 105 10.78 -9.91 6.13
CA GLN A 105 12.25 -9.92 6.14
C GLN A 105 12.89 -10.39 4.82
N GLN A 106 12.11 -10.93 3.88
CA GLN A 106 12.60 -11.44 2.60
C GLN A 106 12.21 -10.54 1.44
N ALA A 107 10.94 -10.15 1.37
CA ALA A 107 10.42 -9.29 0.30
C ALA A 107 9.08 -8.64 0.69
N ALA A 108 9.04 -7.31 0.57
CA ALA A 108 7.83 -6.51 0.67
C ALA A 108 7.53 -5.81 -0.67
N THR A 109 6.26 -5.66 -1.02
CA THR A 109 5.82 -4.99 -2.27
C THR A 109 5.09 -3.67 -1.98
N PHE A 110 5.48 -2.60 -2.66
CA PHE A 110 4.75 -1.34 -2.67
C PHE A 110 3.91 -1.24 -3.95
N ILE A 111 2.64 -0.86 -3.81
CA ILE A 111 1.70 -0.74 -4.91
C ILE A 111 1.15 0.69 -4.89
N ALA A 112 1.37 1.45 -5.96
CA ALA A 112 0.83 2.80 -6.12
C ALA A 112 -0.35 2.76 -7.10
N VAL A 113 -1.49 3.33 -6.71
CA VAL A 113 -2.71 3.41 -7.53
C VAL A 113 -3.36 4.79 -7.49
#